data_AF-A0A7W0LLZ8-F1
#
_entry.id   AF-A0A7W0LLZ8-F1
#
_cell.length_a   1.000
_cell.length_b   1.000
_cell.length_c   1.000
_cell.angle_alpha   90.00
_cell.angle_beta   90.00
_cell.angle_gamma   90.00
#
_symmetry.space_group_name_H-M   'P 1'
#
loop_
_entity.id
_entity.type
_entity.pdbx_description
1 polymer ?
#
loop_
_entity_poly.entity_id
_entity_poly.type
_entity_poly.pdbx_seq_one_letter_code
_entity_poly.pdbx_strand_id
1 'polypeptide(L)'
;MAAGSQLRDDQPARLPARPGEGARRGLVPARVQGSRHGRLRTVAPGPGGRSGLNVLCAVVGHVEWIEFARVDRVPAAGDIALAGEVWHEAAGGGAVAAVQMARLGAQTTLFTALGEDDIGRRSRERLEDLGVEVEATIAPGGTRRGFTFLDAQGERTITVFGPKPRPGGDDSSLPWQRLRETDVVYFTAGDATAVRRAREARTLVASSRERETLLEARVALDALVGSGADPGEAYTPGSLHPEPGVWVATDGASGGSYTTATQAARRYTAAPLPGPVSDAYGCGDSFAAGFTFGLGEGRGTEAALELGARCGAACLTGAGPYGNQLTLAG
;
A
#
# COMPACT_ATOMS: atom_id res chain seq x y z
N MET A 1 -24.68 -8.89 -64.51
CA MET A 1 -24.98 -10.34 -64.40
C MET A 1 -24.13 -10.89 -63.26
N ALA A 2 -24.75 -11.01 -62.08
CA ALA A 2 -25.14 -12.26 -61.40
C ALA A 2 -23.96 -12.90 -60.64
N ALA A 3 -23.87 -12.74 -59.32
CA ALA A 3 -24.60 -13.44 -58.25
C ALA A 3 -24.02 -14.83 -57.93
N GLY A 4 -23.73 -15.08 -56.64
CA GLY A 4 -23.26 -16.38 -56.17
C GLY A 4 -22.94 -16.41 -54.67
N SER A 5 -23.98 -16.23 -53.84
CA SER A 5 -23.98 -16.55 -52.41
C SER A 5 -23.91 -18.07 -52.19
N GLN A 6 -23.22 -18.55 -51.15
CA GLN A 6 -23.63 -19.76 -50.44
C GLN A 6 -23.10 -19.77 -49.00
N LEU A 7 -24.04 -19.59 -48.08
CA LEU A 7 -23.99 -19.96 -46.67
C LEU A 7 -23.85 -21.48 -46.53
N ARG A 8 -23.09 -21.95 -45.53
CA ARG A 8 -23.21 -23.32 -44.98
C ARG A 8 -23.05 -23.31 -43.46
N ASP A 9 -24.20 -23.46 -42.82
CA ASP A 9 -24.54 -24.30 -41.67
C ASP A 9 -23.54 -24.49 -40.50
N ASP A 10 -23.93 -23.87 -39.39
CA ASP A 10 -23.63 -24.29 -38.01
C ASP A 10 -24.22 -25.69 -37.71
N GLN A 11 -23.38 -26.59 -37.19
CA GLN A 11 -23.82 -27.75 -36.41
C GLN A 11 -23.12 -27.76 -35.04
N PRO A 12 -23.85 -27.96 -33.93
CA PRO A 12 -23.29 -27.90 -32.59
C PRO A 12 -22.50 -29.16 -32.23
N ALA A 13 -21.31 -28.95 -31.65
CA ALA A 13 -20.44 -30.01 -31.14
C ALA A 13 -21.09 -30.78 -29.97
N ARG A 14 -21.11 -32.11 -30.07
CA ARG A 14 -21.58 -33.05 -29.05
C ARG A 14 -20.58 -33.14 -27.89
N LEU A 15 -21.06 -32.94 -26.67
CA LEU A 15 -20.34 -33.24 -25.41
C LEU A 15 -20.23 -34.76 -25.20
N PRO A 16 -19.05 -35.31 -24.83
CA PRO A 16 -18.93 -36.70 -24.41
C PRO A 16 -19.34 -36.90 -22.94
N ALA A 17 -19.92 -38.08 -22.69
CA ALA A 17 -20.59 -38.52 -21.48
C ALA A 17 -19.69 -38.70 -20.24
N ARG A 18 -20.29 -38.54 -19.06
CA ARG A 18 -19.71 -38.87 -17.75
C ARG A 18 -19.64 -40.40 -17.55
N PRO A 19 -18.54 -40.96 -17.01
CA PRO A 19 -18.54 -42.30 -16.44
C PRO A 19 -19.02 -42.28 -14.98
N GLY A 20 -19.84 -43.27 -14.64
CA GLY A 20 -20.54 -43.41 -13.38
C GLY A 20 -19.77 -44.06 -12.23
N GLU A 21 -20.52 -44.21 -11.15
CA GLU A 21 -20.16 -44.64 -9.81
C GLU A 21 -19.50 -46.03 -9.71
N GLY A 22 -18.49 -46.12 -8.86
CA GLY A 22 -17.86 -47.37 -8.41
C GLY A 22 -17.67 -47.35 -6.89
N ALA A 23 -18.09 -48.42 -6.24
CA ALA A 23 -18.42 -48.51 -4.82
C ALA A 23 -17.24 -48.59 -3.83
N ARG A 24 -17.46 -47.96 -2.66
CA ARG A 24 -17.16 -48.36 -1.26
C ARG A 24 -15.78 -48.94 -0.91
N ARG A 25 -15.13 -48.29 0.07
CA ARG A 25 -14.51 -48.98 1.23
C ARG A 25 -14.38 -48.00 2.42
N GLY A 26 -14.87 -48.44 3.57
CA GLY A 26 -14.91 -47.67 4.80
C GLY A 26 -13.52 -47.45 5.41
N LEU A 27 -13.35 -46.27 6.02
CA LEU A 27 -12.21 -45.94 6.87
C LEU A 27 -12.75 -45.33 8.16
N VAL A 28 -12.31 -45.94 9.26
CA VAL A 28 -12.57 -45.65 10.67
C VAL A 28 -12.05 -44.24 11.00
N PRO A 29 -12.75 -43.42 11.82
CA PRO A 29 -12.18 -42.15 12.24
C PRO A 29 -11.09 -42.38 13.29
N ALA A 30 -9.84 -42.11 12.90
CA ALA A 30 -8.72 -42.03 13.83
C ALA A 30 -8.89 -40.79 14.72
N ARG A 31 -8.84 -41.00 16.04
CA ARG A 31 -8.75 -39.95 17.06
C ARG A 31 -7.48 -39.13 16.81
N VAL A 32 -7.63 -37.87 16.43
CA VAL A 32 -6.53 -36.90 16.44
C VAL A 32 -6.40 -36.33 17.85
N GLN A 33 -5.25 -36.60 18.44
CA GLN A 33 -4.81 -36.07 19.73
C GLN A 33 -4.71 -34.54 19.69
N GLY A 34 -5.03 -33.92 20.84
CA GLY A 34 -5.12 -32.48 21.02
C GLY A 34 -3.89 -31.71 20.52
N SER A 35 -4.11 -30.89 19.50
CA SER A 35 -3.24 -29.77 19.16
C SER A 35 -3.42 -28.68 20.20
N ARG A 36 -2.32 -28.38 20.91
CA ARG A 36 -2.22 -27.26 21.85
C ARG A 36 -2.53 -25.97 21.09
N HIS A 37 -3.71 -25.42 21.35
CA HIS A 37 -4.08 -24.08 20.92
C HIS A 37 -3.05 -23.10 21.48
N GLY A 38 -2.18 -22.57 20.62
CA GLY A 38 -1.39 -21.39 20.91
C GLY A 38 -2.37 -20.26 21.23
N ARG A 39 -2.48 -19.89 22.50
CA ARG A 39 -3.26 -18.72 22.92
C ARG A 39 -2.70 -17.52 22.19
N LEU A 40 -3.50 -16.94 21.30
CA LEU A 40 -3.33 -15.56 20.85
C LEU A 40 -3.18 -14.69 22.08
N ARG A 41 -2.02 -14.02 22.21
CA ARG A 41 -1.81 -12.99 23.22
C ARG A 41 -2.73 -11.83 22.88
N THR A 42 -3.77 -11.65 23.70
CA THR A 42 -4.49 -10.39 23.78
C THR A 42 -3.48 -9.28 24.05
N VAL A 43 -3.35 -8.33 23.12
CA VAL A 43 -2.61 -7.09 23.34
C VAL A 43 -3.42 -6.28 24.33
N ALA A 44 -3.09 -6.41 25.62
CA ALA A 44 -3.57 -5.49 26.64
C ALA A 44 -2.86 -4.14 26.44
N PRO A 45 -3.56 -3.00 26.59
CA PRO A 45 -2.91 -1.70 26.57
C PRO A 45 -1.96 -1.63 27.77
N GLY A 46 -0.65 -1.63 27.50
CA GLY A 46 0.36 -1.44 28.53
C GLY A 46 0.28 -0.01 29.09
N PRO A 47 0.41 0.20 30.41
CA PRO A 47 0.48 1.54 30.97
C PRO A 47 1.90 2.08 30.76
N GLY A 48 2.03 3.16 30.00
CA GLY A 48 3.28 3.89 29.84
C GLY A 48 3.61 4.21 28.40
N GLY A 49 3.06 5.32 27.90
CA GLY A 49 3.54 5.94 26.67
C GLY A 49 5.03 6.23 26.81
N ARG A 50 5.83 5.71 25.88
CA ARG A 50 7.24 6.06 25.73
C ARG A 50 7.32 7.48 25.16
N SER A 51 7.05 8.50 25.97
CA SER A 51 7.33 9.88 25.56
C SER A 51 8.85 10.07 25.54
N GLY A 52 9.44 10.09 24.34
CA GLY A 52 10.84 10.46 24.12
C GLY A 52 11.75 9.40 23.47
N LEU A 53 11.23 8.33 22.87
CA LEU A 53 12.04 7.42 22.03
C LEU A 53 11.73 7.66 20.55
N ASN A 54 12.77 7.83 19.72
CA ASN A 54 12.64 7.85 18.27
C ASN A 54 12.04 6.52 17.80
N VAL A 55 10.86 6.57 17.17
CA VAL A 55 10.24 5.38 16.56
C VAL A 55 11.09 4.92 15.40
N LEU A 56 11.45 3.64 15.38
CA LEU A 56 12.14 3.03 14.25
C LEU A 56 11.11 2.53 13.24
N CYS A 57 10.98 3.24 12.13
CA CYS A 57 10.08 2.91 11.04
C CYS A 57 10.85 2.31 9.87
N ALA A 58 10.22 1.37 9.17
CA ALA A 58 10.66 1.01 7.83
C ALA A 58 9.49 0.95 6.85
N VAL A 59 9.80 1.18 5.59
CA VAL A 59 8.84 1.00 4.49
C VAL A 59 9.45 0.01 3.51
N VAL A 60 8.67 -1.00 3.11
CA VAL A 60 9.04 -1.91 2.03
C VAL A 60 8.14 -1.59 0.87
N GLY A 61 8.70 -0.94 -0.15
CA GLY A 61 7.88 -0.24 -1.13
C GLY A 61 8.59 0.08 -2.44
N HIS A 62 7.84 0.71 -3.32
CA HIS A 62 8.30 1.11 -4.65
C HIS A 62 8.50 2.62 -4.70
N VAL A 63 9.43 3.04 -5.55
CA VAL A 63 9.68 4.44 -5.90
C VAL A 63 9.45 4.61 -7.40
N GLU A 64 8.89 5.74 -7.78
CA GLU A 64 8.63 6.14 -9.17
C GLU A 64 8.97 7.61 -9.36
N TRP A 65 9.53 7.96 -10.51
CA TRP A 65 9.73 9.35 -10.87
C TRP A 65 8.51 9.88 -11.62
N ILE A 66 7.76 10.75 -10.97
CA ILE A 66 6.49 11.24 -11.52
C ILE A 66 6.67 12.65 -12.05
N GLU A 67 6.28 12.86 -13.30
CA GLU A 67 6.01 14.17 -13.86
C GLU A 67 4.57 14.57 -13.55
N PHE A 68 4.40 15.75 -12.99
CA PHE A 68 3.10 16.33 -12.69
C PHE A 68 2.83 17.45 -13.67
N ALA A 69 1.62 17.47 -14.22
CA ALA A 69 1.16 18.52 -15.10
C ALA A 69 -0.20 19.03 -14.62
N ARG A 70 -0.24 20.30 -14.20
CA ARG A 70 -1.49 20.97 -13.84
C ARG A 70 -2.24 21.37 -15.11
N VAL A 71 -3.48 20.92 -15.22
CA VAL A 71 -4.37 21.15 -16.36
C VAL A 71 -5.74 21.61 -15.88
N ASP A 72 -6.50 22.33 -16.71
CA ASP A 72 -7.87 22.73 -16.34
C ASP A 72 -8.79 21.52 -16.19
N ARG A 73 -8.61 20.53 -17.07
CA ARG A 73 -9.26 19.22 -17.06
C ARG A 73 -8.34 18.19 -17.70
N VAL A 74 -8.54 16.93 -17.35
CA VAL A 74 -7.89 15.83 -18.07
C VAL A 74 -8.32 15.88 -19.55
N PRO A 75 -7.38 15.92 -20.51
CA PRO A 75 -7.71 15.91 -21.93
C PRO A 75 -8.46 14.63 -22.34
N ALA A 76 -9.46 14.79 -23.20
CA ALA A 76 -10.15 13.67 -23.82
C ALA A 76 -9.33 13.12 -25.01
N ALA A 77 -9.73 11.97 -25.54
CA ALA A 77 -9.07 11.38 -26.71
C ALA A 77 -9.11 12.35 -27.91
N GLY A 78 -7.92 12.72 -28.41
CA GLY A 78 -7.75 13.66 -29.52
C GLY A 78 -7.58 15.13 -29.10
N ASP A 79 -7.74 15.47 -27.82
CA ASP A 79 -7.48 16.81 -27.32
C ASP A 79 -5.97 17.10 -27.29
N ILE A 80 -5.62 18.37 -27.47
CA ILE A 80 -4.30 18.92 -27.13
C ILE A 80 -4.51 19.85 -25.93
N ALA A 81 -4.10 19.40 -24.74
CA ALA A 81 -4.13 20.24 -23.54
C ALA A 81 -2.79 20.96 -23.35
N LEU A 82 -2.86 22.19 -22.86
CA LEU A 82 -1.71 22.94 -22.38
C LEU A 82 -1.58 22.75 -20.88
N ALA A 83 -0.45 22.22 -20.41
CA ALA A 83 -0.13 22.19 -19.00
C ALA A 83 0.37 23.56 -18.54
N GLY A 84 -0.16 24.06 -17.43
CA GLY A 84 0.28 25.32 -16.84
C GLY A 84 1.60 25.15 -16.10
N GLU A 85 1.54 24.50 -14.94
CA GLU A 85 2.70 24.17 -14.12
C GLU A 85 3.11 22.72 -14.35
N VAL A 86 4.41 22.48 -14.53
CA VAL A 86 5.00 21.14 -14.66
C VAL A 86 6.18 21.00 -13.70
N TRP A 87 6.22 19.90 -12.96
CA TRP A 87 7.33 19.57 -12.08
C TRP A 87 7.52 18.06 -11.97
N HIS A 88 8.59 17.64 -11.30
CA HIS A 88 8.91 16.24 -11.10
C HIS A 88 9.21 15.93 -9.63
N GLU A 89 8.88 14.72 -9.19
CA GLU A 89 9.17 14.30 -7.83
C GLU A 89 9.43 12.80 -7.73
N ALA A 90 10.28 12.40 -6.78
CA ALA A 90 10.47 11.01 -6.40
C ALA A 90 9.29 10.56 -5.53
N ALA A 91 8.38 9.79 -6.12
CA ALA A 91 7.09 9.43 -5.55
C ALA A 91 6.88 7.90 -5.59
N GLY A 92 5.62 7.45 -5.63
CA GLY A 92 5.25 6.05 -5.41
C GLY A 92 4.97 5.76 -3.93
N GLY A 93 4.16 4.75 -3.66
CA GLY A 93 3.61 4.53 -2.31
C GLY A 93 4.68 4.31 -1.24
N GLY A 94 5.84 3.75 -1.61
CA GLY A 94 6.97 3.55 -0.70
C GLY A 94 7.63 4.88 -0.31
N ALA A 95 7.97 5.69 -1.32
CA ALA A 95 8.57 7.01 -1.12
C ALA A 95 7.67 7.93 -0.29
N VAL A 96 6.40 8.06 -0.69
CA VAL A 96 5.46 8.99 -0.03
C VAL A 96 5.28 8.62 1.44
N ALA A 97 5.09 7.34 1.72
CA ALA A 97 4.91 6.88 3.09
C ALA A 97 6.18 7.08 3.94
N ALA A 98 7.36 6.78 3.39
CA ALA A 98 8.62 6.95 4.10
C ALA A 98 8.89 8.40 4.48
N VAL A 99 8.68 9.34 3.54
CA VAL A 99 8.86 10.78 3.81
C VAL A 99 7.84 11.27 4.85
N GLN A 100 6.58 10.82 4.78
CA GLN A 100 5.58 11.19 5.80
C GLN A 100 6.00 10.69 7.19
N MET A 101 6.53 9.46 7.32
CA MET A 101 7.03 8.95 8.59
C MET A 101 8.24 9.75 9.11
N ALA A 102 9.18 10.10 8.23
CA ALA A 102 10.31 10.96 8.58
C ALA A 102 9.85 12.34 9.09
N ARG A 103 8.84 12.96 8.45
CA ARG A 103 8.25 14.24 8.88
C ARG A 103 7.50 14.16 10.22
N LEU A 104 6.99 12.99 10.59
CA LEU A 104 6.44 12.74 11.93
C LEU A 104 7.54 12.57 12.99
N GLY A 105 8.83 12.59 12.61
CA GLY A 105 9.97 12.49 13.53
C GLY A 105 10.52 11.07 13.70
N ALA A 106 10.11 10.10 12.88
CA ALA A 106 10.64 8.74 12.91
C ALA A 106 12.02 8.65 12.26
N GLN A 107 12.87 7.75 12.77
CA GLN A 107 13.99 7.25 11.98
C GLN A 107 13.43 6.26 10.96
N THR A 108 13.54 6.60 9.67
CA THR A 108 12.82 5.87 8.61
C THR A 108 13.79 5.32 7.57
N THR A 109 13.77 3.99 7.39
CA THR A 109 14.50 3.30 6.32
C THR A 109 13.52 2.80 5.24
N LEU A 110 13.75 3.14 3.99
CA LEU A 110 13.00 2.66 2.82
C LEU A 110 13.77 1.53 2.14
N PHE A 111 13.20 0.33 2.13
CA PHE A 111 13.64 -0.82 1.34
C PHE A 111 12.93 -0.80 -0.01
N THR A 112 13.68 -0.64 -1.10
CA THR A 112 13.10 -0.47 -2.44
C THR A 112 13.98 -1.04 -3.56
N ALA A 113 13.57 -0.80 -4.82
CA ALA A 113 14.36 -1.11 -6.01
C ALA A 113 14.40 0.12 -6.92
N LEU A 114 15.60 0.55 -7.33
CA LEU A 114 15.84 1.70 -8.20
C LEU A 114 16.66 1.27 -9.42
N GLY A 115 16.49 1.95 -10.55
CA GLY A 115 17.35 1.72 -11.71
C GLY A 115 18.76 2.27 -11.49
N GLU A 116 19.74 1.75 -12.23
CA GLU A 116 21.10 2.30 -12.29
C GLU A 116 21.22 3.54 -13.20
N ASP A 117 20.08 4.18 -13.48
CA ASP A 117 19.99 5.37 -14.32
C ASP A 117 20.07 6.67 -13.50
N ASP A 118 20.24 7.79 -14.19
CA ASP A 118 20.27 9.12 -13.56
C ASP A 118 19.01 9.43 -12.74
N ILE A 119 17.87 8.87 -13.14
CA ILE A 119 16.60 9.07 -12.45
C ILE A 119 16.62 8.31 -11.11
N GLY A 120 17.17 7.10 -11.07
CA GLY A 120 17.33 6.31 -9.86
C GLY A 120 18.25 7.01 -8.87
N ARG A 121 19.40 7.52 -9.35
CA ARG A 121 20.32 8.34 -8.54
C ARG A 121 19.62 9.58 -7.98
N ARG A 122 18.93 10.36 -8.81
CA ARG A 122 18.18 11.56 -8.37
C ARG A 122 17.05 11.22 -7.40
N SER A 123 16.40 10.06 -7.57
CA SER A 123 15.33 9.60 -6.69
C SER A 123 15.88 9.30 -5.30
N ARG A 124 17.03 8.62 -5.22
CA ARG A 124 17.76 8.39 -3.97
C ARG A 124 18.13 9.71 -3.30
N GLU A 125 18.87 10.59 -4.00
CA GLU A 125 19.33 11.87 -3.46
C GLU A 125 18.16 12.69 -2.90
N ARG A 126 17.06 12.74 -3.65
CA ARG A 126 15.87 13.48 -3.26
C ARG A 126 15.21 12.93 -1.98
N LEU A 127 15.14 11.61 -1.82
CA LEU A 127 14.55 10.99 -0.63
C LEU A 127 15.46 11.11 0.60
N GLU A 128 16.78 11.02 0.39
CA GLU A 128 17.78 11.25 1.43
C GLU A 128 17.75 12.70 1.93
N ASP A 129 17.62 13.69 1.03
CA ASP A 129 17.40 15.10 1.36
C ASP A 129 16.11 15.35 2.17
N LEU A 130 15.11 14.48 2.00
CA LEU A 130 13.84 14.52 2.74
C LEU A 130 13.90 13.75 4.07
N GLY A 131 15.07 13.25 4.47
CA GLY A 131 15.30 12.61 5.76
C GLY A 131 15.02 11.11 5.80
N VAL A 132 14.97 10.45 4.64
CA VAL A 132 14.75 8.99 4.53
C VAL A 132 16.09 8.30 4.23
N GLU A 133 16.42 7.26 5.01
CA GLU A 133 17.50 6.35 4.65
C GLU A 133 17.03 5.40 3.55
N VAL A 134 17.72 5.33 2.42
CA VAL A 134 17.30 4.50 1.27
C VAL A 134 18.19 3.28 1.10
N GLU A 135 17.62 2.10 1.25
CA GLU A 135 18.23 0.82 0.92
C GLU A 135 17.58 0.29 -0.36
N ALA A 136 18.35 0.23 -1.45
CA ALA A 136 17.79 -0.10 -2.76
C ALA A 136 18.59 -1.21 -3.45
N THR A 137 17.88 -2.22 -3.95
CA THR A 137 18.41 -3.12 -4.97
C THR A 137 18.30 -2.48 -6.36
N ILE A 138 18.92 -3.11 -7.35
CA ILE A 138 18.86 -2.71 -8.75
C ILE A 138 17.56 -3.22 -9.37
N ALA A 139 16.76 -2.31 -9.93
CA ALA A 139 15.63 -2.62 -10.78
C ALA A 139 16.14 -2.84 -12.23
N PRO A 140 16.10 -4.07 -12.79
CA PRO A 140 16.67 -4.35 -14.10
C PRO A 140 16.02 -3.59 -15.26
N GLY A 141 14.76 -3.17 -15.08
CA GLY A 141 14.00 -2.38 -16.05
C GLY A 141 14.27 -0.87 -16.01
N GLY A 142 15.23 -0.41 -15.20
CA GLY A 142 15.44 1.00 -14.91
C GLY A 142 14.45 1.55 -13.90
N THR A 143 14.59 2.84 -13.59
CA THR A 143 13.70 3.52 -12.65
C THR A 143 12.33 3.74 -13.29
N ARG A 144 11.27 3.28 -12.61
CA ARG A 144 9.90 3.47 -13.11
C ARG A 144 9.57 4.95 -13.15
N ARG A 145 8.89 5.36 -14.23
CA ARG A 145 8.44 6.72 -14.44
C ARG A 145 6.93 6.76 -14.56
N GLY A 146 6.34 7.92 -14.36
CA GLY A 146 4.93 8.16 -14.63
C GLY A 146 4.66 9.62 -14.93
N PHE A 147 3.44 9.86 -15.36
CA PHE A 147 2.90 11.16 -15.68
C PHE A 147 1.53 11.32 -15.02
N THR A 148 1.31 12.43 -14.35
CA THR A 148 0.09 12.73 -13.61
C THR A 148 -0.53 14.01 -14.14
N PHE A 149 -1.78 13.92 -14.61
CA PHE A 149 -2.62 15.09 -14.76
C PHE A 149 -3.20 15.46 -13.39
N LEU A 150 -3.01 16.70 -12.99
CA LEU A 150 -3.67 17.32 -11.84
C LEU A 150 -4.70 18.30 -12.37
N ASP A 151 -6.00 18.03 -12.19
CA ASP A 151 -7.05 18.90 -12.68
C ASP A 151 -7.35 20.07 -11.74
N ALA A 152 -8.22 21.00 -12.18
CA ALA A 152 -8.61 22.17 -11.40
C ALA A 152 -9.39 21.84 -10.11
N GLN A 153 -9.86 20.60 -9.94
CA GLN A 153 -10.52 20.12 -8.74
C GLN A 153 -9.53 19.49 -7.74
N GLY A 154 -8.25 19.35 -8.12
CA GLY A 154 -7.23 18.70 -7.32
C GLY A 154 -7.26 17.17 -7.44
N GLU A 155 -8.03 16.63 -8.39
CA GLU A 155 -8.04 15.20 -8.69
C GLU A 155 -6.89 14.83 -9.63
N ARG A 156 -6.44 13.59 -9.49
CA ARG A 156 -5.28 13.06 -10.22
C ARG A 156 -5.67 11.93 -11.15
N THR A 157 -5.16 12.00 -12.38
CA THR A 157 -5.17 10.87 -13.32
C THR A 157 -3.73 10.50 -13.67
N ILE A 158 -3.32 9.28 -13.34
CA ILE A 158 -1.92 8.86 -13.39
C ILE A 158 -1.73 7.82 -14.49
N THR A 159 -0.72 8.03 -15.34
CA THR A 159 -0.19 7.04 -16.28
C THR A 159 1.20 6.64 -15.85
N VAL A 160 1.46 5.34 -15.71
CA VAL A 160 2.76 4.80 -15.28
C VAL A 160 3.40 4.00 -16.40
N PHE A 161 4.72 4.11 -16.54
CA PHE A 161 5.49 3.51 -17.62
C PHE A 161 6.23 2.27 -17.12
N GLY A 162 5.72 1.10 -17.50
CA GLY A 162 6.31 -0.19 -17.14
C GLY A 162 5.78 -0.78 -15.82
N PRO A 163 6.28 -1.97 -15.44
CA PRO A 163 5.84 -2.68 -14.26
C PRO A 163 6.32 -1.99 -12.98
N LYS A 164 5.56 -2.15 -11.90
CA LYS A 164 5.94 -1.67 -10.57
C LYS A 164 7.22 -2.37 -10.09
N PRO A 165 8.30 -1.64 -9.72
CA PRO A 165 9.51 -2.25 -9.17
C PRO A 165 9.21 -2.85 -7.79
N ARG A 166 9.85 -3.98 -7.47
CA ARG A 166 9.61 -4.73 -6.24
C ARG A 166 10.97 -5.14 -5.64
N PRO A 167 11.29 -4.76 -4.40
CA PRO A 167 12.43 -5.34 -3.71
C PRO A 167 12.17 -6.82 -3.41
N GLY A 168 13.15 -7.67 -3.68
CA GLY A 168 13.07 -9.11 -3.42
C GLY A 168 13.58 -9.47 -2.03
N GLY A 169 12.83 -10.24 -1.24
CA GLY A 169 13.20 -10.57 0.14
C GLY A 169 14.38 -11.54 0.29
N ASP A 170 14.79 -12.17 -0.82
CA ASP A 170 15.96 -13.04 -0.93
C ASP A 170 17.21 -12.29 -1.42
N ASP A 171 17.08 -11.01 -1.79
CA ASP A 171 18.22 -10.18 -2.18
C ASP A 171 19.04 -9.79 -0.94
N SER A 172 20.24 -10.34 -0.84
CA SER A 172 21.16 -10.13 0.28
C SER A 172 21.89 -8.79 0.26
N SER A 173 21.74 -7.99 -0.81
CA SER A 173 22.25 -6.61 -0.83
C SER A 173 21.46 -5.69 0.09
N LEU A 174 20.19 -6.01 0.36
CA LEU A 174 19.35 -5.28 1.29
C LEU A 174 19.54 -5.81 2.73
N PRO A 175 19.65 -4.93 3.74
CA PRO A 175 19.91 -5.33 5.12
C PRO A 175 18.63 -5.78 5.85
N TRP A 176 17.94 -6.80 5.31
CA TRP A 176 16.65 -7.30 5.81
C TRP A 176 16.65 -7.65 7.31
N GLN A 177 17.80 -8.05 7.87
CA GLN A 177 17.97 -8.32 9.30
C GLN A 177 17.61 -7.13 10.20
N ARG A 178 17.72 -5.89 9.71
CA ARG A 178 17.37 -4.68 10.47
C ARG A 178 15.88 -4.62 10.83
N LEU A 179 15.02 -5.28 10.05
CA LEU A 179 13.57 -5.29 10.30
C LEU A 179 13.19 -5.95 11.62
N ARG A 180 14.05 -6.81 12.19
CA ARG A 180 13.85 -7.42 13.53
C ARG A 180 13.84 -6.41 14.66
N GLU A 181 14.54 -5.29 14.47
CA GLU A 181 14.71 -4.24 15.47
C GLU A 181 13.76 -3.05 15.21
N THR A 182 13.01 -3.09 14.10
CA THR A 182 12.07 -2.05 13.69
C THR A 182 10.76 -2.14 14.50
N ASP A 183 10.28 -0.99 14.98
CA ASP A 183 9.03 -0.88 15.72
C ASP A 183 7.82 -1.12 14.82
N VAL A 184 7.86 -0.61 13.59
CA VAL A 184 6.77 -0.76 12.63
C VAL A 184 7.22 -0.72 11.17
N VAL A 185 6.58 -1.57 10.35
CA VAL A 185 6.78 -1.61 8.89
C VAL A 185 5.48 -1.28 8.16
N TYR A 186 5.57 -0.41 7.15
CA TYR A 186 4.54 -0.30 6.11
C TYR A 186 4.98 -1.04 4.83
N PHE A 187 4.17 -2.00 4.36
CA PHE A 187 4.42 -2.77 3.16
C PHE A 187 3.50 -2.34 2.00
N THR A 188 4.08 -1.91 0.89
CA THR A 188 3.35 -1.41 -0.30
C THR A 188 3.93 -1.91 -1.62
N ALA A 189 5.07 -2.60 -1.62
CA ALA A 189 5.55 -3.40 -2.75
C ALA A 189 6.67 -4.36 -2.31
N GLY A 190 6.71 -5.54 -2.91
CA GLY A 190 7.76 -6.55 -2.69
C GLY A 190 7.28 -7.92 -3.18
N ASP A 191 8.11 -8.93 -3.02
CA ASP A 191 7.70 -10.33 -3.20
C ASP A 191 7.21 -10.95 -1.87
N ALA A 192 6.74 -12.20 -1.92
CA ALA A 192 6.24 -12.90 -0.75
C ALA A 192 7.33 -13.09 0.32
N THR A 193 8.60 -13.23 -0.08
CA THR A 193 9.73 -13.29 0.86
C THR A 193 9.90 -11.94 1.57
N ALA A 194 9.79 -10.82 0.88
CA ALA A 194 9.89 -9.48 1.45
C ALA A 194 8.77 -9.23 2.48
N VAL A 195 7.55 -9.72 2.23
CA VAL A 195 6.48 -9.69 3.25
C VAL A 195 6.87 -10.52 4.48
N ARG A 196 7.46 -11.71 4.29
CA ARG A 196 7.92 -12.54 5.43
C ARG A 196 9.05 -11.85 6.21
N ARG A 197 9.95 -11.13 5.54
CA ARG A 197 10.97 -10.28 6.19
C ARG A 197 10.32 -9.13 6.96
N ALA A 198 9.35 -8.44 6.36
CA ALA A 198 8.61 -7.36 6.99
C ALA A 198 7.86 -7.80 8.25
N ARG A 199 7.39 -9.05 8.30
CA ARG A 199 6.76 -9.62 9.49
C ARG A 199 7.71 -9.80 10.67
N GLU A 200 9.03 -9.81 10.46
CA GLU A 200 9.98 -9.88 11.57
C GLU A 200 9.94 -8.63 12.47
N ALA A 201 9.34 -7.52 12.00
CA ALA A 201 9.09 -6.33 12.80
C ALA A 201 7.97 -6.51 13.81
N ARG A 202 7.98 -5.65 14.85
CA ARG A 202 6.99 -5.70 15.94
C ARG A 202 5.57 -5.48 15.42
N THR A 203 5.39 -4.55 14.48
CA THR A 203 4.10 -4.26 13.84
C THR A 203 4.26 -4.23 12.32
N LEU A 204 3.37 -4.91 11.60
CA LEU A 204 3.32 -4.93 10.14
C LEU A 204 1.95 -4.44 9.66
N VAL A 205 1.97 -3.33 8.92
CA VAL A 205 0.83 -2.78 8.18
C VAL A 205 1.08 -2.96 6.69
N ALA A 206 0.08 -3.42 5.94
CA ALA A 206 0.21 -3.57 4.49
C ALA A 206 -0.88 -2.83 3.72
N SER A 207 -0.58 -2.45 2.49
CA SER A 207 -1.58 -2.01 1.51
C SER A 207 -2.36 -3.20 0.97
N SER A 208 -3.69 -3.08 0.84
CA SER A 208 -4.52 -4.08 0.18
C SER A 208 -4.24 -4.22 -1.32
N ARG A 209 -3.56 -3.26 -1.94
CA ARG A 209 -3.08 -3.36 -3.32
C ARG A 209 -2.10 -4.52 -3.54
N GLU A 210 -1.45 -5.00 -2.47
CA GLU A 210 -0.51 -6.13 -2.52
C GLU A 210 -1.18 -7.49 -2.24
N ARG A 211 -2.51 -7.60 -2.37
CA ARG A 211 -3.29 -8.81 -2.02
C ARG A 211 -2.69 -10.12 -2.53
N GLU A 212 -2.26 -10.18 -3.79
CA GLU A 212 -1.68 -11.40 -4.37
C GLU A 212 -0.41 -11.83 -3.64
N THR A 213 0.48 -10.89 -3.37
CA THR A 213 1.72 -11.12 -2.62
C THR A 213 1.44 -11.50 -1.16
N LEU A 214 0.44 -10.87 -0.54
CA LEU A 214 0.04 -11.17 0.84
C LEU A 214 -0.55 -12.58 0.97
N LEU A 215 -1.34 -13.03 -0.01
CA LEU A 215 -1.87 -14.40 -0.10
C LEU A 215 -0.78 -15.46 -0.20
N GLU A 216 0.27 -15.17 -0.95
CA GLU A 216 1.42 -16.06 -1.10
C GLU A 216 2.31 -16.08 0.16
N ALA A 217 2.49 -14.92 0.80
CA ALA A 217 3.32 -14.78 1.99
C ALA A 217 2.77 -15.56 3.20
N ARG A 218 1.45 -15.58 3.37
CA ARG A 218 0.71 -16.27 4.46
C ARG A 218 1.21 -15.92 5.85
N VAL A 219 1.44 -14.63 6.09
CA VAL A 219 1.84 -14.10 7.40
C VAL A 219 0.73 -13.27 8.03
N ALA A 220 0.70 -13.22 9.36
CA ALA A 220 -0.26 -12.39 10.08
C ALA A 220 0.08 -10.90 9.91
N LEU A 221 -0.92 -10.08 9.55
CA LEU A 221 -0.80 -8.63 9.49
C LEU A 221 -1.41 -8.02 10.74
N ASP A 222 -0.77 -7.00 11.31
CA ASP A 222 -1.40 -6.23 12.40
C ASP A 222 -2.51 -5.36 11.84
N ALA A 223 -2.29 -4.77 10.66
CA ALA A 223 -3.33 -4.08 9.94
C ALA A 223 -3.19 -4.16 8.40
N LEU A 224 -4.32 -4.00 7.72
CA LEU A 224 -4.45 -3.87 6.28
C LEU A 224 -5.17 -2.56 5.98
N VAL A 225 -4.64 -1.77 5.06
CA VAL A 225 -5.19 -0.45 4.68
C VAL A 225 -5.49 -0.43 3.18
N GLY A 226 -6.67 0.07 2.81
CA GLY A 226 -7.04 0.30 1.42
C GLY A 226 -8.12 1.36 1.24
N SER A 227 -8.43 1.67 0.00
CA SER A 227 -9.56 2.54 -0.37
C SER A 227 -10.88 1.77 -0.33
N GLY A 228 -11.89 2.32 0.36
CA GLY A 228 -13.26 1.81 0.33
C GLY A 228 -13.98 2.09 -0.99
N ALA A 229 -13.50 3.08 -1.75
CA ALA A 229 -14.04 3.47 -3.05
C ALA A 229 -13.40 2.71 -4.23
N ASP A 230 -12.27 2.03 -4.03
CA ASP A 230 -11.62 1.23 -5.06
C ASP A 230 -11.96 -0.27 -4.88
N PRO A 231 -12.74 -0.88 -5.79
CA PRO A 231 -13.05 -2.30 -5.74
C PRO A 231 -11.81 -3.21 -5.76
N GLY A 232 -10.70 -2.76 -6.35
CA GLY A 232 -9.43 -3.48 -6.37
C GLY A 232 -8.72 -3.50 -5.01
N GLU A 233 -9.06 -2.56 -4.13
CA GLU A 233 -8.50 -2.44 -2.78
C GLU A 233 -9.43 -2.97 -1.69
N ALA A 234 -10.69 -3.29 -2.03
CA ALA A 234 -11.65 -3.81 -1.09
C ALA A 234 -11.21 -5.16 -0.50
N TYR A 235 -11.30 -5.27 0.83
CA TYR A 235 -11.04 -6.51 1.55
C TYR A 235 -12.35 -7.20 1.95
N THR A 236 -12.43 -8.51 1.73
CA THR A 236 -13.52 -9.35 2.21
C THR A 236 -13.01 -10.23 3.37
N PRO A 237 -13.68 -10.26 4.54
CA PRO A 237 -13.33 -11.20 5.61
C PRO A 237 -13.20 -12.63 5.10
N GLY A 238 -12.20 -13.36 5.56
CA GLY A 238 -11.82 -14.69 5.09
C GLY A 238 -11.03 -14.73 3.78
N SER A 239 -10.83 -13.61 3.07
CA SER A 239 -10.06 -13.59 1.82
C SER A 239 -8.53 -13.57 2.02
N LEU A 240 -8.04 -13.40 3.25
CA LEU A 240 -6.64 -13.50 3.63
C LEU A 240 -6.49 -14.43 4.84
N HIS A 241 -5.43 -15.24 4.85
CA HIS A 241 -5.12 -16.16 5.94
C HIS A 241 -3.63 -16.11 6.31
N PRO A 242 -3.29 -15.80 7.59
CA PRO A 242 -4.18 -15.34 8.66
C PRO A 242 -4.94 -14.04 8.32
N GLU A 243 -6.08 -13.81 8.96
CA GLU A 243 -6.79 -12.54 8.81
C GLU A 243 -5.98 -11.38 9.44
N PRO A 244 -6.07 -10.16 8.87
CA PRO A 244 -5.44 -8.99 9.48
C PRO A 244 -6.12 -8.68 10.82
N GLY A 245 -5.32 -8.22 11.80
CA GLY A 245 -5.86 -7.80 13.10
C GLY A 245 -6.85 -6.64 12.99
N VAL A 246 -6.56 -5.70 12.09
CA VAL A 246 -7.42 -4.56 11.72
C VAL A 246 -7.49 -4.43 10.21
N TRP A 247 -8.69 -4.28 9.65
CA TRP A 247 -8.91 -3.81 8.29
C TRP A 247 -9.36 -2.35 8.33
N VAL A 248 -8.74 -1.49 7.53
CA VAL A 248 -9.08 -0.06 7.39
C VAL A 248 -9.42 0.25 5.93
N ALA A 249 -10.63 0.77 5.71
CA ALA A 249 -11.08 1.28 4.43
C ALA A 249 -11.22 2.81 4.48
N THR A 250 -10.51 3.51 3.60
CA THR A 250 -10.52 4.98 3.50
C THR A 250 -11.60 5.47 2.53
N ASP A 251 -12.33 6.51 2.91
CA ASP A 251 -13.43 7.12 2.13
C ASP A 251 -13.19 8.65 1.90
N GLY A 252 -11.93 9.07 1.84
CA GLY A 252 -11.55 10.46 1.61
C GLY A 252 -12.18 11.44 2.60
N ALA A 253 -12.91 12.44 2.08
CA ALA A 253 -13.59 13.46 2.89
C ALA A 253 -14.66 12.90 3.85
N SER A 254 -15.10 11.65 3.67
CA SER A 254 -16.06 10.98 4.58
C SER A 254 -15.38 10.20 5.71
N GLY A 255 -14.05 10.32 5.84
CA GLY A 255 -13.24 9.57 6.78
C GLY A 255 -13.02 8.14 6.29
N GLY A 256 -13.67 7.18 6.93
CA GLY A 256 -13.65 5.78 6.49
C GLY A 256 -14.27 4.83 7.50
N SER A 257 -13.93 3.56 7.36
CA SER A 257 -14.34 2.50 8.27
C SER A 257 -13.18 1.59 8.64
N TYR A 258 -13.31 0.90 9.76
CA TYR A 258 -12.37 -0.13 10.18
C TYR A 258 -13.09 -1.28 10.89
N THR A 259 -12.53 -2.47 10.76
CA THR A 259 -13.02 -3.70 11.40
C THR A 259 -11.86 -4.33 12.15
N THR A 260 -12.06 -4.71 13.40
CA THR A 260 -11.10 -5.52 14.15
C THR A 260 -11.58 -6.97 14.15
N ALA A 261 -10.68 -7.95 14.29
CA ALA A 261 -11.04 -9.38 14.26
C ALA A 261 -12.16 -9.78 15.26
N THR A 262 -12.40 -8.96 16.28
CA THR A 262 -13.36 -9.23 17.36
C THR A 262 -14.60 -8.33 17.34
N GLN A 263 -14.71 -7.36 16.43
CA GLN A 263 -15.77 -6.35 16.46
C GLN A 263 -16.38 -6.09 15.09
N ALA A 264 -17.63 -5.64 15.08
CA ALA A 264 -18.29 -5.15 13.87
C ALA A 264 -17.57 -3.91 13.30
N ALA A 265 -17.81 -3.62 12.03
CA ALA A 265 -17.26 -2.45 11.36
C ALA A 265 -17.67 -1.16 12.08
N ARG A 266 -16.70 -0.28 12.33
CA ARG A 266 -16.87 1.05 12.94
C ARG A 266 -16.44 2.12 11.94
N ARG A 267 -16.97 3.34 12.08
CA ARG A 267 -16.54 4.49 11.28
C ARG A 267 -15.56 5.38 12.04
N TYR A 268 -14.65 6.00 11.30
CA TYR A 268 -13.85 7.13 11.77
C TYR A 268 -14.11 8.34 10.85
N THR A 269 -13.89 9.54 11.37
CA THR A 269 -14.15 10.80 10.66
C THR A 269 -12.89 11.31 9.97
N ALA A 270 -13.06 12.05 8.87
CA ALA A 270 -11.96 12.79 8.26
C ALA A 270 -11.41 13.87 9.21
N ALA A 271 -10.12 14.19 9.06
CA ALA A 271 -9.52 15.33 9.74
C ALA A 271 -9.88 16.64 9.01
N PRO A 272 -9.97 17.78 9.72
CA PRO A 272 -10.12 19.07 9.07
C PRO A 272 -8.91 19.38 8.19
N LEU A 273 -9.14 20.03 7.05
CA LEU A 273 -8.06 20.44 6.16
C LEU A 273 -7.31 21.64 6.78
N PRO A 274 -5.98 21.63 6.81
CA PRO A 274 -5.19 22.78 7.28
C PRO A 274 -5.13 23.94 6.27
N GLY A 275 -5.73 23.77 5.09
CA GLY A 275 -5.71 24.73 3.99
C GLY A 275 -6.67 24.33 2.86
N PRO A 276 -6.70 25.07 1.74
CA PRO A 276 -7.49 24.71 0.58
C PRO A 276 -6.96 23.41 -0.07
N VAL A 277 -7.86 22.67 -0.73
CA VAL A 277 -7.48 21.49 -1.53
C VAL A 277 -6.55 21.93 -2.66
N SER A 278 -5.47 21.18 -2.86
CA SER A 278 -4.47 21.42 -3.89
C SER A 278 -4.24 20.19 -4.76
N ASP A 279 -3.91 19.05 -4.17
CA ASP A 279 -3.55 17.83 -4.90
C ASP A 279 -3.81 16.57 -4.06
N ALA A 280 -4.60 15.63 -4.58
CA ALA A 280 -4.88 14.37 -3.90
C ALA A 280 -3.78 13.29 -4.06
N TYR A 281 -2.69 13.57 -4.78
CA TYR A 281 -1.58 12.64 -4.97
C TYR A 281 -0.90 12.34 -3.63
N GLY A 282 -0.76 11.07 -3.29
CA GLY A 282 -0.09 10.64 -2.06
C GLY A 282 -0.92 10.74 -0.77
N CYS A 283 -2.18 11.20 -0.82
CA CYS A 283 -3.03 11.31 0.38
C CYS A 283 -3.28 9.96 1.06
N GLY A 284 -3.50 8.90 0.27
CA GLY A 284 -3.70 7.54 0.79
C GLY A 284 -2.44 6.95 1.42
N ASP A 285 -1.29 7.16 0.80
CA ASP A 285 0.00 6.69 1.33
C ASP A 285 0.41 7.49 2.57
N SER A 286 0.16 8.81 2.59
CA SER A 286 0.37 9.66 3.78
C SER A 286 -0.57 9.26 4.92
N PHE A 287 -1.82 8.91 4.63
CA PHE A 287 -2.74 8.34 5.61
C PHE A 287 -2.20 7.02 6.18
N ALA A 288 -1.82 6.09 5.30
CA ALA A 288 -1.31 4.80 5.71
C ALA A 288 -0.02 4.95 6.53
N ALA A 289 0.85 5.89 6.18
CA ALA A 289 2.05 6.21 6.94
C ALA A 289 1.75 6.75 8.33
N GLY A 290 0.84 7.72 8.47
CA GLY A 290 0.44 8.26 9.77
C GLY A 290 -0.23 7.23 10.67
N PHE A 291 -1.10 6.40 10.09
CA PHE A 291 -1.72 5.28 10.79
C PHE A 291 -0.67 4.26 11.26
N THR A 292 0.25 3.88 10.37
CA THR A 292 1.32 2.92 10.66
C THR A 292 2.26 3.45 11.74
N PHE A 293 2.71 4.70 11.63
CA PHE A 293 3.52 5.37 12.65
C PHE A 293 2.81 5.41 14.01
N GLY A 294 1.51 5.74 14.03
CA GLY A 294 0.71 5.74 15.26
C GLY A 294 0.69 4.38 15.96
N LEU A 295 0.56 3.29 15.21
CA LEU A 295 0.68 1.93 15.78
C LEU A 295 2.11 1.65 16.27
N GLY A 296 3.13 2.13 15.56
CA GLY A 296 4.53 2.07 15.97
C GLY A 296 4.83 2.81 17.28
N GLU A 297 4.12 3.91 17.56
CA GLU A 297 4.16 4.61 18.86
C GLU A 297 3.42 3.86 19.99
N GLY A 298 2.71 2.78 19.67
CA GLY A 298 1.86 2.05 20.60
C GLY A 298 0.50 2.71 20.86
N ARG A 299 0.04 3.60 19.97
CA ARG A 299 -1.32 4.14 20.04
C ARG A 299 -2.35 3.04 19.75
N GLY A 300 -3.53 3.18 20.34
CA GLY A 300 -4.69 2.38 19.95
C GLY A 300 -5.17 2.70 18.52
N THR A 301 -5.91 1.78 17.91
CA THR A 301 -6.39 1.88 16.52
C THR A 301 -7.05 3.22 16.21
N GLU A 302 -7.96 3.70 17.06
CA GLU A 302 -8.66 4.97 16.85
C GLU A 302 -7.72 6.17 16.83
N ALA A 303 -6.75 6.23 17.74
CA ALA A 303 -5.77 7.30 17.80
C ALA A 303 -4.76 7.24 16.64
N ALA A 304 -4.45 6.04 16.16
CA ALA A 304 -3.66 5.86 14.94
C ALA A 304 -4.46 6.32 13.69
N LEU A 305 -5.76 6.01 13.62
CA LEU A 305 -6.63 6.44 12.52
C LEU A 305 -6.76 7.97 12.47
N GLU A 306 -6.88 8.62 13.63
CA GLU A 306 -6.91 10.08 13.73
C GLU A 306 -5.61 10.69 13.19
N LEU A 307 -4.45 10.13 13.55
CA LEU A 307 -3.16 10.58 13.03
C LEU A 307 -3.04 10.36 11.51
N GLY A 308 -3.44 9.20 11.02
CA GLY A 308 -3.51 8.91 9.58
C GLY A 308 -4.40 9.91 8.84
N ALA A 309 -5.59 10.19 9.37
CA ALA A 309 -6.53 11.16 8.79
C ALA A 309 -5.90 12.57 8.69
N ARG A 310 -5.18 13.00 9.72
CA ARG A 310 -4.45 14.28 9.71
C ARG A 310 -3.33 14.32 8.67
N CYS A 311 -2.59 13.21 8.49
CA CYS A 311 -1.54 13.12 7.49
C CYS A 311 -2.11 13.21 6.06
N GLY A 312 -3.18 12.46 5.77
CA GLY A 312 -3.88 12.53 4.48
C GLY A 312 -4.46 13.92 4.20
N ALA A 313 -5.07 14.55 5.21
CA ALA A 313 -5.61 15.91 5.12
C ALA A 313 -4.52 16.96 4.86
N ALA A 314 -3.37 16.85 5.51
CA ALA A 314 -2.23 17.74 5.27
C ALA A 314 -1.71 17.58 3.83
N CYS A 315 -1.50 16.34 3.38
CA CYS A 315 -1.08 16.02 2.01
C CYS A 315 -1.98 16.67 0.95
N LEU A 316 -3.30 16.62 1.16
CA LEU A 316 -4.29 17.16 0.23
C LEU A 316 -4.15 18.66 -0.05
N THR A 317 -3.48 19.39 0.85
CA THR A 317 -3.32 20.85 0.78
C THR A 317 -1.95 21.27 0.24
N GLY A 318 -1.12 20.32 -0.19
CA GLY A 318 0.17 20.54 -0.85
C GLY A 318 0.13 20.28 -2.36
N ALA A 319 1.15 20.74 -3.08
CA ALA A 319 1.39 20.31 -4.46
C ALA A 319 2.23 19.02 -4.47
N GLY A 320 1.78 18.01 -5.21
CA GLY A 320 2.40 16.68 -5.19
C GLY A 320 2.42 16.07 -3.79
N PRO A 321 3.21 15.00 -3.57
CA PRO A 321 3.21 14.29 -2.30
C PRO A 321 3.89 15.05 -1.14
N TYR A 322 4.71 16.07 -1.44
CA TYR A 322 5.60 16.69 -0.44
C TYR A 322 5.39 18.19 -0.22
N GLY A 323 4.53 18.85 -1.01
CA GLY A 323 4.26 20.29 -0.87
C GLY A 323 3.65 20.66 0.48
N ASN A 324 2.92 19.73 1.11
CA ASN A 324 2.52 19.82 2.50
C ASN A 324 2.38 18.40 3.08
N GLN A 325 2.96 18.13 4.24
CA GLN A 325 2.70 16.89 4.99
C GLN A 325 2.76 17.23 6.47
N LEU A 326 2.07 16.42 7.28
CA LEU A 326 2.00 16.67 8.71
C LEU A 326 3.39 16.51 9.35
N THR A 327 3.83 17.51 10.09
CA THR A 327 4.98 17.46 10.99
C THR A 327 4.49 17.45 12.44
N LEU A 328 5.14 16.68 13.32
CA LEU A 328 4.87 16.73 14.77
C LEU A 328 5.79 17.72 15.50
N ALA A 329 6.91 18.09 14.86
CA ALA A 329 7.73 19.22 15.24
C ALA A 329 7.25 20.45 14.46
N GLY A 330 6.37 21.25 15.07
CA GLY A 330 5.78 22.44 14.46
C GLY A 330 4.59 22.92 15.25
#